data_AF-T2GHB3-F1
#
_entry.id   AF-T2GHB3-F1
#
_cell.length_a   1.000
_cell.length_b   1.000
_cell.length_c   1.000
_cell.angle_alpha   90.00
_cell.angle_beta   90.00
_cell.angle_gamma   90.00
#
_symmetry.space_group_name_H-M   'P 1'
#
loop_
_entity.id
_entity.type
_entity.pdbx_description
1 polymer ?
#
loop_
_entity_poly.entity_id
_entity_poly.type
_entity_poly.pdbx_seq_one_letter_code
_entity_poly.pdbx_strand_id
1 'polypeptide(L)'
;MFCRIFNNPDQTGLNVYADNSAVDARFNWWGSNNPDFPSLISENVTYDPWIVLNINATPDTVLTGETSQITADLQHDSNGVLHDPTEGIVPYRGSAQFSTTLGSITDANFTDGAAIPTLTSLNTRGIATVYASVDNETVQTTVTVLKPATFELSNLTITPTTGVAPLNITVKANITNTGDIPGDYTAELKINNTTEDTKTLTINPGETTTIEFTKILQPGTCNVTIDTLPPKQVTATITIKQPAGSANWVRKYYERYRRLPASVTISGKSFTMAQFLDLLVRATIQINAGNLKPLSTRTVGYKGSAGTYRSIKLSKSAYISTAISIRNFINTHKLAPRYATTRYGNIPFTRLVYMYSKIIGFYGTYKRLPNYVII
;
A
#
# COMPACT_ATOMS: atom_id res chain seq x y z
N MET A 1 36.18 -50.98 -4.74
CA MET A 1 34.83 -50.97 -4.16
C MET A 1 34.94 -50.10 -2.93
N PHE A 2 34.25 -48.96 -2.89
CA PHE A 2 34.34 -48.03 -1.78
C PHE A 2 33.51 -48.54 -0.59
N CYS A 3 34.07 -48.45 0.61
CA CYS A 3 33.51 -49.00 1.84
C CYS A 3 33.58 -47.97 2.96
N ARG A 4 32.66 -48.11 3.94
CA ARG A 4 32.79 -47.49 5.25
C ARG A 4 33.68 -48.37 6.14
N ILE A 5 34.84 -47.87 6.52
CA ILE A 5 35.81 -48.51 7.42
C ILE A 5 35.77 -47.76 8.76
N PHE A 6 34.83 -48.15 9.63
CA PHE A 6 34.63 -47.49 10.91
C PHE A 6 34.26 -48.46 12.02
N ASN A 7 34.90 -48.28 13.18
CA ASN A 7 34.69 -49.08 14.39
C ASN A 7 34.72 -50.60 14.13
N ASN A 8 35.74 -51.03 13.39
CA ASN A 8 35.94 -52.44 13.04
C ASN A 8 37.38 -52.89 13.38
N PRO A 9 37.81 -52.76 14.66
CA PRO A 9 39.16 -53.10 15.04
C PRO A 9 39.39 -54.61 14.99
N ASP A 10 40.59 -55.00 14.57
CA ASP A 10 41.09 -56.35 14.74
C ASP A 10 41.58 -56.58 16.20
N GLN A 11 42.24 -57.71 16.45
CA GLN A 11 42.78 -58.03 17.78
C GLN A 11 43.91 -57.08 18.23
N THR A 12 44.48 -56.30 17.32
CA THR A 12 45.51 -55.29 17.59
C THR A 12 44.94 -53.89 17.79
N GLY A 13 43.63 -53.70 17.56
CA GLY A 13 42.96 -52.41 17.65
C GLY A 13 42.91 -51.62 16.33
N LEU A 14 43.49 -52.16 15.25
CA LEU A 14 43.56 -51.49 13.94
C LEU A 14 42.33 -51.84 13.09
N ASN A 15 41.81 -50.87 12.33
CA ASN A 15 40.68 -51.08 11.42
C ASN A 15 41.11 -51.81 10.13
N VAL A 16 42.35 -51.63 9.67
CA VAL A 16 42.92 -52.35 8.53
C VAL A 16 44.35 -52.80 8.85
N TYR A 17 44.54 -54.12 8.89
CA TYR A 17 45.84 -54.73 9.11
C TYR A 17 46.35 -55.44 7.85
N ALA A 18 47.58 -55.14 7.45
CA ALA A 18 48.25 -55.66 6.27
C ALA A 18 49.62 -56.28 6.67
N ASP A 19 49.68 -57.61 6.68
CA ASP A 19 50.90 -58.38 6.96
C ASP A 19 51.59 -58.76 5.64
N ASN A 20 52.76 -58.16 5.39
CA ASN A 20 53.67 -58.46 4.25
C ASN A 20 53.13 -58.24 2.82
N SER A 21 51.91 -57.71 2.65
CA SER A 21 51.33 -57.35 1.35
C SER A 21 50.68 -55.97 1.41
N ALA A 22 50.86 -55.17 0.35
CA ALA A 22 50.28 -53.83 0.30
C ALA A 22 48.75 -53.88 0.14
N VAL A 23 48.04 -53.11 0.95
CA VAL A 23 46.57 -52.94 0.87
C VAL A 23 46.25 -51.54 0.37
N ASP A 24 45.47 -51.43 -0.70
CA ASP A 24 44.91 -50.16 -1.17
C ASP A 24 43.52 -49.94 -0.55
N ALA A 25 43.46 -48.99 0.38
CA ALA A 25 42.29 -48.55 1.11
C ALA A 25 41.93 -47.08 0.83
N ARG A 26 42.39 -46.54 -0.31
CA ARG A 26 41.96 -45.21 -0.78
C ARG A 26 40.47 -45.19 -1.06
N PHE A 27 39.89 -43.98 -1.04
CA PHE A 27 38.51 -43.70 -1.40
C PHE A 27 37.48 -44.44 -0.52
N ASN A 28 37.87 -44.74 0.72
CA ASN A 28 36.97 -45.27 1.74
C ASN A 28 36.55 -44.15 2.71
N TRP A 29 35.37 -44.29 3.32
CA TRP A 29 34.92 -43.42 4.41
C TRP A 29 35.42 -43.99 5.75
N TRP A 30 36.20 -43.22 6.50
CA TRP A 30 36.83 -43.67 7.75
C TRP A 30 36.10 -43.21 9.02
N GLY A 31 34.86 -42.72 8.87
CA GLY A 31 34.04 -42.22 9.98
C GLY A 31 34.39 -40.82 10.48
N SER A 32 35.38 -40.16 9.87
CA SER A 32 35.73 -38.76 10.12
C SER A 32 36.38 -38.14 8.88
N ASN A 33 36.25 -36.82 8.75
CA ASN A 33 37.01 -36.01 7.79
C ASN A 33 38.48 -35.86 8.19
N ASN A 34 38.83 -36.13 9.45
CA ASN A 34 40.20 -36.08 9.95
C ASN A 34 40.57 -37.39 10.69
N PRO A 35 40.67 -38.53 9.98
CA PRO A 35 41.03 -39.81 10.60
C PRO A 35 42.45 -39.81 11.16
N ASP A 36 42.64 -40.38 12.34
CA ASP A 36 43.98 -40.63 12.90
C ASP A 36 44.58 -41.91 12.31
N PHE A 37 44.97 -41.88 11.04
CA PHE A 37 45.45 -43.07 10.32
C PHE A 37 46.51 -43.88 11.08
N PRO A 38 47.52 -43.30 11.76
CA PRO A 38 48.48 -44.05 12.56
C PRO A 38 47.87 -44.99 13.62
N SER A 39 46.68 -44.70 14.14
CA SER A 39 45.96 -45.57 15.08
C SER A 39 44.94 -46.49 14.42
N LEU A 40 44.73 -46.36 13.10
CA LEU A 40 43.70 -47.08 12.36
C LEU A 40 44.25 -48.13 11.39
N ILE A 41 45.52 -48.02 10.96
CA ILE A 41 46.09 -48.90 9.92
C ILE A 41 47.51 -49.38 10.25
N SER A 42 47.95 -50.48 9.64
CA SER A 42 49.35 -50.91 9.66
C SER A 42 50.18 -50.23 8.55
N GLU A 43 51.52 -50.32 8.62
CA GLU A 43 52.47 -49.60 7.75
C GLU A 43 52.29 -49.85 6.23
N ASN A 44 51.71 -50.98 5.83
CA ASN A 44 51.55 -51.38 4.42
C ASN A 44 50.19 -51.00 3.81
N VAL A 45 49.46 -50.04 4.39
CA VAL A 45 48.14 -49.61 3.93
C VAL A 45 48.23 -48.23 3.23
N THR A 46 47.82 -48.17 1.96
CA THR A 46 47.64 -46.91 1.22
C THR A 46 46.22 -46.39 1.43
N TYR A 47 46.06 -45.19 1.98
CA TYR A 47 44.76 -44.64 2.37
C TYR A 47 44.45 -43.27 1.76
N ASP A 48 45.46 -42.56 1.25
CA ASP A 48 45.33 -41.21 0.73
C ASP A 48 45.10 -41.22 -0.80
N PRO A 49 44.01 -40.60 -1.30
CA PRO A 49 43.00 -39.85 -0.56
C PRO A 49 41.87 -40.74 -0.02
N TRP A 50 41.13 -40.22 0.96
CA TRP A 50 39.95 -40.88 1.57
C TRP A 50 38.68 -40.06 1.30
N ILE A 51 37.50 -40.68 1.43
CA ILE A 51 36.22 -39.97 1.26
C ILE A 51 35.97 -39.06 2.45
N VAL A 52 35.42 -37.87 2.21
CA VAL A 52 35.00 -36.90 3.23
C VAL A 52 33.49 -36.65 3.19
N LEU A 53 32.91 -36.34 4.34
CA LEU A 53 31.55 -35.85 4.46
C LEU A 53 31.52 -34.34 4.19
N ASN A 54 30.73 -33.93 3.22
CA ASN A 54 30.41 -32.53 2.92
C ASN A 54 28.92 -32.26 3.14
N ILE A 55 28.56 -30.97 3.26
CA ILE A 55 27.16 -30.54 3.32
C ILE A 55 26.96 -29.25 2.54
N ASN A 56 25.87 -29.20 1.76
CA ASN A 56 25.47 -28.01 1.03
C ASN A 56 23.96 -27.74 1.16
N ALA A 57 23.58 -26.47 1.01
CA ALA A 57 22.17 -26.05 0.92
C ALA A 57 21.86 -25.51 -0.47
N THR A 58 20.67 -25.79 -0.99
CA THR A 58 20.23 -25.30 -2.30
C THR A 58 18.72 -25.04 -2.31
N PRO A 59 18.29 -23.76 -2.42
CA PRO A 59 19.11 -22.55 -2.35
C PRO A 59 19.61 -22.29 -0.90
N ASP A 60 20.76 -21.62 -0.77
CA ASP A 60 21.33 -21.20 0.51
C ASP A 60 20.65 -19.93 1.10
N THR A 61 19.75 -19.31 0.32
CA THR A 61 18.95 -18.15 0.71
C THR A 61 17.51 -18.36 0.26
N VAL A 62 16.56 -18.15 1.17
CA VAL A 62 15.12 -18.35 0.94
C VAL A 62 14.31 -17.22 1.58
N LEU A 63 13.07 -17.03 1.12
CA LEU A 63 12.10 -16.19 1.82
C LEU A 63 11.39 -16.97 2.93
N THR A 64 10.84 -16.25 3.90
CA THR A 64 10.02 -16.86 4.95
C THR A 64 8.89 -17.70 4.35
N GLY A 65 8.78 -18.97 4.77
CA GLY A 65 7.80 -19.94 4.29
C GLY A 65 8.27 -20.81 3.12
N GLU A 66 9.40 -20.48 2.48
CA GLU A 66 10.04 -21.33 1.48
C GLU A 66 10.89 -22.44 2.13
N THR A 67 11.46 -23.30 1.29
CA THR A 67 12.22 -24.48 1.69
C THR A 67 13.59 -24.50 1.03
N SER A 68 14.57 -25.15 1.66
CA SER A 68 15.89 -25.42 1.06
C SER A 68 16.13 -26.92 1.01
N GLN A 69 16.65 -27.43 -0.09
CA GLN A 69 17.21 -28.77 -0.14
C GLN A 69 18.56 -28.77 0.58
N ILE A 70 18.81 -29.78 1.41
CA ILE A 70 20.10 -29.96 2.07
C ILE A 70 20.69 -31.26 1.54
N THR A 71 21.97 -31.25 1.19
CA THR A 71 22.67 -32.43 0.67
C THR A 71 23.86 -32.72 1.56
N ALA A 72 23.79 -33.81 2.33
CA ALA A 72 24.98 -34.43 2.91
C ALA A 72 25.60 -35.37 1.88
N ASP A 73 26.90 -35.25 1.67
CA ASP A 73 27.59 -35.82 0.53
C ASP A 73 28.84 -36.60 0.95
N LEU A 74 28.95 -37.84 0.46
CA LEU A 74 30.08 -38.75 0.60
C LEU A 74 30.67 -39.12 -0.77
N GLN A 75 30.59 -38.21 -1.75
CA GLN A 75 31.11 -38.42 -3.10
C GLN A 75 32.45 -37.70 -3.34
N HIS A 76 32.93 -36.87 -2.42
CA HIS A 76 34.21 -36.19 -2.57
C HIS A 76 35.29 -36.83 -1.70
N ASP A 77 36.52 -36.86 -2.22
CA ASP A 77 37.68 -37.23 -1.44
C ASP A 77 38.34 -36.05 -0.71
N SER A 78 39.35 -36.36 0.10
CA SER A 78 40.12 -35.41 0.91
C SER A 78 40.90 -34.39 0.07
N ASN A 79 41.08 -34.63 -1.24
CA ASN A 79 41.64 -33.68 -2.19
C ASN A 79 40.56 -32.85 -2.92
N GLY A 80 39.29 -33.07 -2.62
CA GLY A 80 38.13 -32.40 -3.24
C GLY A 80 37.76 -32.96 -4.61
N VAL A 81 38.26 -34.14 -5.00
CA VAL A 81 37.89 -34.79 -6.26
C VAL A 81 36.55 -35.49 -6.09
N LEU A 82 35.64 -35.26 -7.04
CA LEU A 82 34.34 -35.95 -7.12
C LEU A 82 34.54 -37.37 -7.65
N HIS A 83 33.93 -38.34 -6.96
CA HIS A 83 33.84 -39.75 -7.34
C HIS A 83 32.40 -40.06 -7.75
N ASP A 84 32.16 -40.23 -9.05
CA ASP A 84 30.82 -40.41 -9.60
C ASP A 84 30.22 -41.76 -9.13
N PRO A 85 29.04 -41.76 -8.50
CA PRO A 85 28.38 -42.98 -8.04
C PRO A 85 28.10 -44.01 -9.14
N THR A 86 28.01 -43.57 -10.40
CA THR A 86 27.83 -44.44 -11.57
C THR A 86 29.05 -45.30 -11.89
N GLU A 87 30.22 -44.98 -11.32
CA GLU A 87 31.49 -45.70 -11.52
C GLU A 87 31.69 -46.89 -10.56
N GLY A 88 30.79 -47.11 -9.59
CA GLY A 88 30.74 -48.39 -8.86
C GLY A 88 30.83 -48.32 -7.33
N ILE A 89 29.79 -47.72 -6.75
CA ILE A 89 29.26 -47.89 -5.37
C ILE A 89 29.97 -47.09 -4.28
N VAL A 90 29.14 -46.29 -3.59
CA VAL A 90 29.44 -45.38 -2.48
C VAL A 90 29.61 -46.12 -1.14
N PRO A 91 30.52 -45.64 -0.24
CA PRO A 91 30.87 -46.25 1.05
C PRO A 91 29.73 -46.68 1.99
N TYR A 92 28.57 -46.01 1.92
CA TYR A 92 27.58 -46.04 2.99
C TYR A 92 26.16 -45.81 2.47
N ARG A 93 25.20 -46.62 2.92
CA ARG A 93 23.75 -46.49 2.64
C ARG A 93 22.91 -46.27 3.90
N GLY A 94 23.55 -46.02 5.04
CA GLY A 94 22.86 -45.77 6.30
C GLY A 94 22.30 -44.35 6.38
N SER A 95 21.82 -43.97 7.57
CA SER A 95 21.18 -42.68 7.82
C SER A 95 22.20 -41.60 8.16
N ALA A 96 22.12 -40.44 7.52
CA ALA A 96 22.68 -39.21 8.04
C ALA A 96 21.69 -38.59 9.05
N GLN A 97 22.19 -38.25 10.23
CA GLN A 97 21.41 -37.58 11.26
C GLN A 97 21.43 -36.07 11.01
N PHE A 98 20.26 -35.45 10.90
CA PHE A 98 20.14 -34.02 10.64
C PHE A 98 19.53 -33.27 11.81
N SER A 99 20.03 -32.06 12.06
CA SER A 99 19.41 -31.13 13.00
C SER A 99 19.54 -29.70 12.49
N THR A 100 18.70 -28.79 12.99
CA THR A 100 18.72 -27.39 12.58
C THR A 100 18.40 -26.45 13.73
N THR A 101 18.97 -25.24 13.72
CA THR A 101 18.63 -24.18 14.68
C THR A 101 17.31 -23.48 14.38
N LEU A 102 16.84 -23.54 13.13
CA LEU A 102 15.60 -22.92 12.67
C LEU A 102 14.90 -23.84 11.65
N GLY A 103 13.57 -23.89 11.72
CA GLY A 103 12.76 -24.72 10.83
C GLY A 103 12.68 -26.17 11.30
N SER A 104 12.49 -27.09 10.36
CA SER A 104 12.38 -28.52 10.62
C SER A 104 13.03 -29.30 9.49
N ILE A 105 13.76 -30.36 9.86
CA ILE A 105 14.44 -31.25 8.95
C ILE A 105 14.34 -32.67 9.51
N THR A 106 14.26 -33.66 8.61
CA THR A 106 14.24 -35.07 8.97
C THR A 106 15.54 -35.72 8.54
N ASP A 107 15.91 -36.80 9.23
CA ASP A 107 17.00 -37.66 8.78
C ASP A 107 16.74 -38.23 7.39
N ALA A 108 17.82 -38.57 6.68
CA ALA A 108 17.75 -39.17 5.36
C ALA A 108 18.83 -40.24 5.19
N ASN A 109 18.48 -41.32 4.49
CA ASN A 109 19.43 -42.36 4.13
C ASN A 109 20.25 -41.93 2.92
N PHE A 110 21.52 -42.33 2.89
CA PHE A 110 22.37 -42.17 1.73
C PHE A 110 21.88 -43.08 0.59
N THR A 111 21.64 -42.46 -0.56
CA THR A 111 21.43 -43.14 -1.83
C THR A 111 22.50 -42.65 -2.77
N ASP A 112 23.38 -43.55 -3.19
CA ASP A 112 24.47 -43.27 -4.14
C ASP A 112 25.30 -42.04 -3.72
N GLY A 113 25.63 -41.94 -2.43
CA GLY A 113 26.56 -40.93 -1.92
C GLY A 113 25.93 -39.65 -1.42
N ALA A 114 24.63 -39.47 -1.63
CA ALA A 114 23.92 -38.32 -1.14
C ALA A 114 22.77 -38.70 -0.21
N ALA A 115 22.64 -37.98 0.91
CA ALA A 115 21.45 -37.94 1.74
C ALA A 115 20.83 -36.55 1.60
N ILE A 116 19.59 -36.49 1.10
CA ILE A 116 19.00 -35.24 0.58
C ILE A 116 17.65 -34.91 1.24
N PRO A 117 17.62 -34.51 2.53
CA PRO A 117 16.39 -34.01 3.14
C PRO A 117 16.02 -32.60 2.66
N THR A 118 14.81 -32.18 2.99
CA THR A 118 14.33 -30.81 2.76
C THR A 118 14.17 -30.08 4.08
N LEU A 119 14.82 -28.92 4.20
CA LEU A 119 14.61 -27.98 5.29
C LEU A 119 13.30 -27.21 5.07
N THR A 120 12.41 -27.27 6.05
CA THR A 120 11.05 -26.71 5.99
C THR A 120 10.75 -25.84 7.21
N SER A 121 9.53 -25.30 7.30
CA SER A 121 9.05 -24.55 8.47
C SER A 121 9.87 -23.27 8.80
N LEU A 122 10.46 -22.65 7.79
CA LEU A 122 11.28 -21.44 7.89
C LEU A 122 10.39 -20.19 7.99
N ASN A 123 9.60 -20.09 9.06
CA ASN A 123 8.55 -19.08 9.22
C ASN A 123 9.05 -17.76 9.84
N THR A 124 10.30 -17.71 10.28
CA THR A 124 10.91 -16.54 10.94
C THR A 124 12.19 -16.16 10.20
N ARG A 125 12.43 -14.86 10.01
CA ARG A 125 13.71 -14.37 9.48
C ARG A 125 14.88 -14.82 10.36
N GLY A 126 16.04 -15.07 9.76
CA GLY A 126 17.24 -15.45 10.50
C GLY A 126 18.17 -16.34 9.69
N ILE A 127 19.11 -16.97 10.38
CA ILE A 127 20.03 -17.95 9.79
C ILE A 127 19.70 -19.30 10.40
N ALA A 128 19.31 -20.26 9.56
CA ALA A 128 19.19 -21.66 9.94
C ALA A 128 20.55 -22.33 9.76
N THR A 129 21.19 -22.75 10.85
CA THR A 129 22.38 -23.60 10.79
C THR A 129 21.90 -25.03 10.79
N VAL A 130 22.22 -25.77 9.72
CA VAL A 130 21.86 -27.17 9.54
C VAL A 130 23.10 -28.02 9.74
N TYR A 131 22.99 -29.05 10.57
CA TYR A 131 24.03 -30.01 10.86
C TYR A 131 23.69 -31.34 10.20
N ALA A 132 24.71 -32.02 9.65
CA ALA A 132 24.63 -33.41 9.25
C ALA A 132 25.73 -34.20 9.96
N SER A 133 25.35 -35.27 10.63
CA SER A 133 26.26 -36.14 11.36
C SER A 133 26.24 -37.55 10.77
N VAL A 134 27.44 -38.09 10.54
CA VAL A 134 27.67 -39.47 10.13
C VAL A 134 28.85 -39.98 10.95
N ASP A 135 28.64 -41.07 11.70
CA ASP A 135 29.66 -41.63 12.60
C ASP A 135 30.22 -40.60 13.57
N ASN A 136 31.53 -40.32 13.54
CA ASN A 136 32.20 -39.35 14.40
C ASN A 136 32.34 -37.97 13.73
N GLU A 137 31.81 -37.80 12.52
CA GLU A 137 31.88 -36.53 11.80
C GLU A 137 30.57 -35.75 11.95
N THR A 138 30.70 -34.44 12.09
CA THR A 138 29.58 -33.51 11.97
C THR A 138 30.01 -32.30 11.15
N VAL A 139 29.31 -32.08 10.06
CA VAL A 139 29.47 -30.90 9.20
C VAL A 139 28.25 -30.00 9.29
N GLN A 140 28.41 -28.73 8.92
CA GLN A 140 27.30 -27.77 8.94
C GLN A 140 27.26 -26.90 7.67
N THR A 141 26.04 -26.49 7.31
CA THR A 141 25.77 -25.44 6.32
C THR A 141 24.77 -24.43 6.89
N THR A 142 24.57 -23.32 6.21
CA THR A 142 23.61 -22.28 6.62
C THR A 142 22.61 -21.99 5.51
N VAL A 143 21.36 -21.75 5.91
CA VAL A 143 20.32 -21.20 5.04
C VAL A 143 19.89 -19.84 5.60
N THR A 144 20.04 -18.78 4.81
CA THR A 144 19.60 -17.43 5.17
C THR A 144 18.12 -17.26 4.84
N VAL A 145 17.29 -16.99 5.85
CA VAL A 145 15.85 -16.76 5.70
C VAL A 145 15.57 -15.27 5.76
N LEU A 146 15.12 -14.71 4.64
CA LEU A 146 14.81 -13.30 4.48
C LEU A 146 13.30 -13.06 4.56
N LYS A 147 12.90 -11.95 5.18
CA LYS A 147 11.51 -11.49 5.12
C LYS A 147 11.23 -10.86 3.75
N PRO A 148 10.13 -11.19 3.05
CA PRO A 148 9.76 -10.52 1.81
C PRO A 148 9.51 -9.01 2.02
N ALA A 149 9.60 -8.23 0.94
CA ALA A 149 9.27 -6.81 0.98
C ALA A 149 7.89 -6.59 1.62
N THR A 150 7.84 -5.77 2.66
CA THR A 150 6.64 -5.50 3.44
C THR A 150 6.59 -4.01 3.70
N PHE A 151 5.48 -3.34 3.38
CA PHE A 151 5.43 -1.87 3.40
C PHE A 151 4.53 -1.34 4.50
N GLU A 152 5.04 -0.35 5.22
CA GLU A 152 4.30 0.40 6.22
C GLU A 152 4.20 1.87 5.80
N LEU A 153 3.00 2.42 5.94
CA LEU A 153 2.71 3.80 5.58
C LEU A 153 2.60 4.66 6.83
N SER A 154 3.11 5.88 6.76
CA SER A 154 3.03 6.83 7.86
C SER A 154 3.02 8.28 7.38
N ASN A 155 2.83 9.21 8.32
CA ASN A 155 3.00 10.65 8.11
C ASN A 155 2.23 11.25 6.91
N LEU A 156 0.92 10.95 6.81
CA LEU A 156 0.06 11.61 5.81
C LEU A 156 0.08 13.13 6.06
N THR A 157 0.49 13.90 5.07
CA THR A 157 0.44 15.37 5.10
C THR A 157 -0.26 15.91 3.86
N ILE A 158 -1.05 16.96 4.04
CA ILE A 158 -1.79 17.62 2.96
C ILE A 158 -1.64 19.11 3.10
N THR A 159 -1.22 19.79 2.03
CA THR A 159 -1.04 21.24 2.04
C THR A 159 -1.54 21.87 0.74
N PRO A 160 -2.41 22.89 0.79
CA PRO A 160 -3.19 23.34 1.95
C PRO A 160 -4.39 22.41 2.25
N THR A 161 -4.93 22.47 3.48
CA THR A 161 -6.18 21.75 3.86
C THR A 161 -7.45 22.58 3.65
N THR A 162 -7.32 23.89 3.44
CA THR A 162 -8.42 24.77 3.09
C THR A 162 -7.99 25.83 2.09
N GLY A 163 -8.91 26.30 1.26
CA GLY A 163 -8.61 27.34 0.29
C GLY A 163 -9.78 27.61 -0.64
N VAL A 164 -9.56 28.42 -1.67
CA VAL A 164 -10.57 28.74 -2.69
C VAL A 164 -10.41 27.79 -3.86
N ALA A 165 -11.52 27.25 -4.38
CA ALA A 165 -11.48 26.39 -5.55
C ALA A 165 -11.30 27.19 -6.86
N PRO A 166 -10.64 26.64 -7.90
CA PRO A 166 -9.94 25.36 -7.92
C PRO A 166 -8.74 25.37 -6.95
N LEU A 167 -8.67 24.39 -6.07
CA LEU A 167 -7.69 24.34 -4.98
C LEU A 167 -6.63 23.30 -5.30
N ASN A 168 -5.41 23.74 -5.59
CA ASN A 168 -4.27 22.85 -5.80
C ASN A 168 -3.73 22.41 -4.44
N ILE A 169 -3.73 21.11 -4.19
CA ILE A 169 -3.16 20.51 -2.98
C ILE A 169 -1.99 19.59 -3.33
N THR A 170 -1.04 19.52 -2.40
CA THR A 170 0.02 18.52 -2.38
C THR A 170 -0.27 17.53 -1.26
N VAL A 171 -0.24 16.24 -1.57
CA VAL A 171 -0.50 15.14 -0.64
C VAL A 171 0.77 14.29 -0.57
N LYS A 172 1.30 14.10 0.64
CA LYS A 172 2.49 13.28 0.88
C LYS A 172 2.25 12.23 1.95
N ALA A 173 2.93 11.10 1.83
CA ALA A 173 3.05 10.10 2.88
C ALA A 173 4.44 9.46 2.83
N ASN A 174 4.88 8.90 3.95
CA ASN A 174 6.08 8.09 4.01
C ASN A 174 5.71 6.62 3.81
N ILE A 175 6.53 5.91 3.03
CA ILE A 175 6.44 4.47 2.81
C ILE A 175 7.78 3.88 3.25
N THR A 176 7.74 2.94 4.19
CA THR A 176 8.92 2.26 4.72
C THR A 176 8.86 0.78 4.36
N ASN A 177 9.92 0.24 3.76
CA ASN A 177 10.05 -1.20 3.55
C ASN A 177 10.63 -1.86 4.81
N THR A 178 9.83 -2.65 5.51
CA THR A 178 10.20 -3.43 6.71
C THR A 178 10.55 -4.89 6.39
N GLY A 179 10.68 -5.23 5.10
CA GLY A 179 11.23 -6.49 4.61
C GLY A 179 12.75 -6.43 4.44
N ASP A 180 13.32 -7.58 4.07
CA ASP A 180 14.77 -7.76 3.89
C ASP A 180 15.22 -7.74 2.42
N ILE A 181 14.26 -7.67 1.49
CA ILE A 181 14.52 -7.54 0.06
C ILE A 181 13.87 -6.27 -0.50
N PRO A 182 14.43 -5.68 -1.59
CA PRO A 182 13.77 -4.62 -2.32
C PRO A 182 12.41 -5.07 -2.85
N GLY A 183 11.48 -4.13 -2.97
CA GLY A 183 10.20 -4.42 -3.61
C GLY A 183 9.53 -3.17 -4.15
N ASP A 184 8.59 -3.39 -5.06
CA ASP A 184 7.77 -2.34 -5.64
C ASP A 184 6.49 -2.12 -4.83
N TYR A 185 6.20 -0.87 -4.52
CA TYR A 185 4.97 -0.45 -3.87
C TYR A 185 4.19 0.51 -4.76
N THR A 186 2.91 0.22 -5.00
CA THR A 186 1.99 1.11 -5.73
C THR A 186 1.07 1.82 -4.74
N ALA A 187 1.29 3.10 -4.54
CA ALA A 187 0.47 3.94 -3.67
C ALA A 187 -0.73 4.52 -4.43
N GLU A 188 -1.91 4.55 -3.81
CA GLU A 188 -3.14 5.10 -4.39
C GLU A 188 -3.55 6.41 -3.69
N LEU A 189 -3.61 7.52 -4.43
CA LEU A 189 -4.27 8.73 -3.93
C LEU A 189 -5.79 8.53 -4.00
N LYS A 190 -6.46 8.62 -2.84
CA LYS A 190 -7.92 8.46 -2.73
C LYS A 190 -8.62 9.76 -2.31
N ILE A 191 -9.68 10.11 -3.03
CA ILE A 191 -10.61 11.19 -2.67
C ILE A 191 -11.99 10.57 -2.42
N ASN A 192 -12.52 10.74 -1.22
CA ASN A 192 -13.77 10.10 -0.76
C ASN A 192 -13.79 8.58 -1.05
N ASN A 193 -12.68 7.90 -0.75
CA ASN A 193 -12.48 6.46 -0.96
C ASN A 193 -12.45 6.01 -2.43
N THR A 194 -12.44 6.93 -3.40
CA THR A 194 -12.25 6.62 -4.82
C THR A 194 -10.81 6.88 -5.21
N THR A 195 -10.15 5.93 -5.88
CA THR A 195 -8.79 6.08 -6.40
C THR A 195 -8.79 7.10 -7.54
N GLU A 196 -7.97 8.13 -7.40
CA GLU A 196 -7.89 9.27 -8.32
C GLU A 196 -6.54 9.35 -9.04
N ASP A 197 -5.50 8.75 -8.47
CA ASP A 197 -4.16 8.67 -9.04
C ASP A 197 -3.39 7.52 -8.37
N THR A 198 -2.37 7.00 -9.04
CA THR A 198 -1.51 5.93 -8.53
C THR A 198 -0.06 6.20 -8.89
N LYS A 199 0.87 5.84 -8.00
CA LYS A 199 2.31 5.97 -8.28
C LYS A 199 3.07 4.81 -7.67
N THR A 200 3.93 4.19 -8.47
CA THR A 200 4.75 3.03 -8.08
C THR A 200 6.18 3.46 -7.83
N LEU A 201 6.80 2.91 -6.77
CA LEU A 201 8.20 3.10 -6.41
C LEU A 201 8.83 1.77 -5.98
N THR A 202 10.08 1.56 -6.35
CA THR A 202 10.93 0.52 -5.76
C THR A 202 11.59 1.07 -4.50
N ILE A 203 11.51 0.34 -3.39
CA ILE A 203 12.03 0.79 -2.08
C ILE A 203 12.92 -0.31 -1.50
N ASN A 204 14.16 0.03 -1.15
CA ASN A 204 15.13 -0.91 -0.62
C ASN A 204 14.80 -1.32 0.83
N PRO A 205 15.36 -2.43 1.34
CA PRO A 205 15.17 -2.86 2.73
C PRO A 205 15.53 -1.76 3.73
N GLY A 206 14.66 -1.50 4.71
CA GLY A 206 14.84 -0.48 5.72
C GLY A 206 14.74 0.97 5.23
N GLU A 207 14.60 1.19 3.92
CA GLU A 207 14.49 2.52 3.33
C GLU A 207 13.09 3.10 3.58
N THR A 208 13.05 4.41 3.86
CA THR A 208 11.82 5.19 3.91
C THR A 208 11.83 6.23 2.79
N THR A 209 10.85 6.14 1.89
CA THR A 209 10.67 7.11 0.80
C THR A 209 9.39 7.91 1.00
N THR A 210 9.42 9.20 0.68
CA THR A 210 8.22 10.04 0.67
C THR A 210 7.57 10.03 -0.71
N ILE A 211 6.33 9.56 -0.79
CA ILE A 211 5.50 9.70 -1.98
C ILE A 211 4.84 11.08 -2.01
N GLU A 212 4.66 11.63 -3.19
CA GLU A 212 4.02 12.93 -3.40
C GLU A 212 3.07 12.89 -4.60
N PHE A 213 1.87 13.41 -4.39
CA PHE A 213 0.85 13.65 -5.40
C PHE A 213 0.41 15.11 -5.40
N THR A 214 0.01 15.62 -6.56
CA THR A 214 -0.66 16.92 -6.69
C THR A 214 -2.06 16.74 -7.24
N LYS A 215 -3.06 17.38 -6.63
CA LYS A 215 -4.46 17.29 -7.08
C LYS A 215 -5.14 18.65 -7.05
N ILE A 216 -5.96 18.93 -8.06
CA ILE A 216 -6.83 20.11 -8.10
C ILE A 216 -8.22 19.71 -7.59
N LEU A 217 -8.66 20.33 -6.51
CA LEU A 217 -9.98 20.10 -5.92
C LEU A 217 -11.01 21.13 -6.38
N GLN A 218 -12.18 20.62 -6.74
CA GLN A 218 -13.38 21.41 -6.98
C GLN A 218 -14.04 21.85 -5.65
N PRO A 219 -14.95 22.84 -5.66
CA PRO A 219 -15.58 23.30 -4.42
C PRO A 219 -16.25 22.17 -3.63
N GLY A 220 -16.06 22.13 -2.32
CA GLY A 220 -16.58 21.07 -1.49
C GLY A 220 -15.66 20.72 -0.35
N THR A 221 -16.17 19.87 0.52
CA THR A 221 -15.38 19.18 1.54
C THR A 221 -15.25 17.74 1.11
N CYS A 222 -14.03 17.21 1.15
CA CYS A 222 -13.72 15.82 0.81
C CYS A 222 -12.72 15.24 1.81
N ASN A 223 -12.73 13.92 1.91
CA ASN A 223 -11.71 13.17 2.62
C ASN A 223 -10.62 12.77 1.63
N VAL A 224 -9.36 13.05 1.99
CA VAL A 224 -8.19 12.79 1.16
C VAL A 224 -7.26 11.88 1.93
N THR A 225 -6.78 10.81 1.28
CA THR A 225 -5.81 9.90 1.88
C THR A 225 -4.92 9.25 0.81
N ILE A 226 -3.88 8.58 1.27
CA ILE A 226 -3.10 7.63 0.48
C ILE A 226 -3.39 6.24 1.04
N ASP A 227 -3.85 5.35 0.17
CA ASP A 227 -4.23 3.97 0.49
C ASP A 227 -5.21 3.87 1.67
N THR A 228 -4.77 3.26 2.77
CA THR A 228 -5.56 2.98 3.97
C THR A 228 -5.21 3.89 5.14
N LEU A 229 -4.34 4.89 4.95
CA LEU A 229 -4.02 5.85 6.00
C LEU A 229 -5.29 6.58 6.47
N PRO A 230 -5.36 6.98 7.77
CA PRO A 230 -6.49 7.76 8.27
C PRO A 230 -6.69 9.04 7.44
N PRO A 231 -7.87 9.22 6.81
CA PRO A 231 -8.07 10.31 5.88
C PRO A 231 -8.06 11.67 6.58
N LYS A 232 -7.59 12.69 5.87
CA LYS A 232 -7.67 14.10 6.29
C LYS A 232 -8.72 14.84 5.48
N GLN A 233 -9.50 15.66 6.16
CA GLN A 233 -10.53 16.46 5.51
C GLN A 233 -9.91 17.71 4.87
N VAL A 234 -10.28 17.97 3.61
CA VAL A 234 -9.86 19.16 2.86
C VAL A 234 -11.10 19.91 2.39
N THR A 235 -11.10 21.24 2.53
CA THR A 235 -12.24 22.08 2.13
C THR A 235 -11.84 23.14 1.11
N ALA A 236 -12.36 22.98 -0.11
CA ALA A 236 -12.30 23.99 -1.16
C ALA A 236 -13.58 24.85 -1.14
N THR A 237 -13.42 26.15 -0.95
CA THR A 237 -14.49 27.14 -0.82
C THR A 237 -14.74 27.88 -2.12
N ILE A 238 -15.87 28.59 -2.21
CA ILE A 238 -16.24 29.42 -3.36
C ILE A 238 -16.19 30.89 -2.96
N THR A 239 -15.48 31.74 -3.70
CA THR A 239 -15.56 33.19 -3.50
C THR A 239 -16.96 33.71 -3.79
N ILE A 240 -17.37 34.79 -3.13
CA ILE A 240 -18.67 35.43 -3.40
C ILE A 240 -18.86 35.91 -4.86
N LYS A 241 -17.77 36.03 -5.65
CA LYS A 241 -17.80 36.50 -7.04
C LYS A 241 -18.01 35.37 -8.04
N GLN A 242 -17.51 34.16 -7.75
CA GLN A 242 -17.55 33.01 -8.67
C GLN A 242 -18.96 32.64 -9.18
N PRO A 243 -20.05 32.72 -8.37
CA PRO A 243 -21.39 32.41 -8.86
C PRO A 243 -21.95 33.39 -9.89
N ALA A 244 -21.33 34.56 -10.13
CA ALA A 244 -21.93 35.63 -10.94
C ALA A 244 -22.15 35.26 -12.42
N GLY A 245 -21.21 34.53 -13.04
CA GLY A 245 -21.37 34.03 -14.41
C GLY A 245 -22.52 33.04 -14.51
N SER A 246 -22.51 32.04 -13.62
CA SER A 246 -23.57 31.03 -13.48
C SER A 246 -24.94 31.64 -13.20
N ALA A 247 -25.00 32.69 -12.37
CA ALA A 247 -26.22 33.46 -12.09
C ALA A 247 -26.77 34.16 -13.33
N ASN A 248 -25.91 34.79 -14.13
CA ASN A 248 -26.33 35.38 -15.39
C ASN A 248 -26.84 34.33 -16.39
N TRP A 249 -26.23 33.15 -16.43
CA TRP A 249 -26.71 32.05 -17.27
C TRP A 249 -28.08 31.53 -16.81
N VAL A 250 -28.27 31.23 -15.52
CA VAL A 250 -29.57 30.77 -14.97
C VAL A 250 -30.66 31.82 -15.20
N ARG A 251 -30.34 33.11 -15.03
CA ARG A 251 -31.25 34.22 -15.36
C ARG A 251 -31.73 34.15 -16.81
N LYS A 252 -30.80 34.11 -17.78
CA LYS A 252 -31.12 34.05 -19.22
C LYS A 252 -31.89 32.77 -19.57
N TYR A 253 -31.52 31.64 -18.98
CA TYR A 253 -32.21 30.37 -19.15
C TYR A 253 -33.68 30.48 -18.72
N TYR A 254 -33.92 31.04 -17.54
CA TYR A 254 -35.28 31.23 -17.03
C TYR A 254 -36.08 32.22 -17.88
N GLU A 255 -35.47 33.33 -18.33
CA GLU A 255 -36.09 34.32 -19.21
C GLU A 255 -36.56 33.68 -20.52
N ARG A 256 -35.79 32.75 -21.08
CA ARG A 256 -36.09 32.03 -22.33
C ARG A 256 -37.11 30.91 -22.16
N TYR A 257 -36.91 30.03 -21.18
CA TYR A 257 -37.66 28.77 -21.07
C TYR A 257 -38.75 28.78 -20.00
N ARG A 258 -38.83 29.84 -19.18
CA ARG A 258 -39.79 29.99 -18.07
C ARG A 258 -39.75 28.86 -17.03
N ARG A 259 -38.65 28.10 -17.00
CA ARG A 259 -38.35 27.04 -16.03
C ARG A 259 -36.89 27.10 -15.61
N LEU A 260 -36.58 26.51 -14.45
CA LEU A 260 -35.20 26.39 -14.00
C LEU A 260 -34.48 25.24 -14.73
N PRO A 261 -33.15 25.34 -14.93
CA PRO A 261 -32.34 24.21 -15.34
C PRO A 261 -32.24 23.17 -14.21
N ALA A 262 -31.84 21.94 -14.53
CA ALA A 262 -31.66 20.88 -13.53
C ALA A 262 -30.51 21.22 -12.54
N SER A 263 -29.40 21.73 -13.06
CA SER A 263 -28.22 22.13 -12.30
C SER A 263 -27.50 23.32 -12.96
N VAL A 264 -26.49 23.82 -12.27
CA VAL A 264 -25.56 24.83 -12.81
C VAL A 264 -24.14 24.52 -12.35
N THR A 265 -23.15 24.78 -13.21
CA THR A 265 -21.74 24.57 -12.88
C THR A 265 -21.13 25.84 -12.28
N ILE A 266 -20.37 25.70 -11.19
CA ILE A 266 -19.52 26.74 -10.58
C ILE A 266 -18.15 26.14 -10.31
N SER A 267 -17.09 26.73 -10.86
CA SER A 267 -15.71 26.26 -10.72
C SER A 267 -15.54 24.76 -10.98
N GLY A 268 -16.13 24.26 -12.07
CA GLY A 268 -16.05 22.86 -12.49
C GLY A 268 -17.05 21.90 -11.84
N LYS A 269 -17.68 22.29 -10.72
CA LYS A 269 -18.65 21.44 -10.00
C LYS A 269 -20.10 21.77 -10.34
N SER A 270 -20.91 20.73 -10.52
CA SER A 270 -22.37 20.83 -10.69
C SER A 270 -23.08 21.05 -9.35
N PHE A 271 -24.00 22.03 -9.31
CA PHE A 271 -24.84 22.36 -8.16
C PHE A 271 -26.32 22.27 -8.53
N THR A 272 -27.13 21.66 -7.66
CA THR A 272 -28.59 21.71 -7.81
C THR A 272 -29.11 23.13 -7.63
N MET A 273 -30.30 23.44 -8.15
CA MET A 273 -30.90 24.77 -7.96
C MET A 273 -31.12 25.13 -6.49
N ALA A 274 -31.31 24.16 -5.61
CA ALA A 274 -31.46 24.38 -4.17
C ALA A 274 -30.12 24.80 -3.53
N GLN A 275 -29.03 24.11 -3.86
CA GLN A 275 -27.68 24.49 -3.44
C GLN A 275 -27.26 25.82 -4.05
N PHE A 276 -27.66 26.08 -5.29
CA PHE A 276 -27.38 27.34 -5.96
C PHE A 276 -28.10 28.51 -5.29
N LEU A 277 -29.39 28.37 -4.97
CA LEU A 277 -30.13 29.36 -4.19
C LEU A 277 -29.43 29.68 -2.87
N ASP A 278 -28.98 28.66 -2.13
CA ASP A 278 -28.23 28.84 -0.89
C ASP A 278 -26.97 29.70 -1.07
N LEU A 279 -26.16 29.39 -2.09
CA LEU A 279 -24.96 30.16 -2.41
C LEU A 279 -25.30 31.62 -2.74
N LEU A 280 -26.32 31.85 -3.57
CA LEU A 280 -26.70 33.19 -3.98
C LEU A 280 -27.23 34.04 -2.82
N VAL A 281 -28.07 33.49 -1.94
CA VAL A 281 -28.61 34.25 -0.79
C VAL A 281 -27.50 34.57 0.22
N ARG A 282 -26.61 33.61 0.49
CA ARG A 282 -25.46 33.82 1.40
C ARG A 282 -24.49 34.84 0.84
N ALA A 283 -24.18 34.78 -0.46
CA ALA A 283 -23.38 35.79 -1.13
C ALA A 283 -24.05 37.17 -1.07
N THR A 284 -25.36 37.25 -1.33
CA THR A 284 -26.11 38.52 -1.27
C THR A 284 -26.02 39.16 0.11
N ILE A 285 -26.19 38.38 1.18
CA ILE A 285 -26.09 38.85 2.57
C ILE A 285 -24.66 39.33 2.88
N GLN A 286 -23.65 38.53 2.53
CA GLN A 286 -22.24 38.86 2.77
C GLN A 286 -21.82 40.14 2.03
N ILE A 287 -22.18 40.27 0.75
CA ILE A 287 -21.92 41.47 -0.05
C ILE A 287 -22.58 42.70 0.58
N ASN A 288 -23.82 42.58 1.07
CA ASN A 288 -24.50 43.70 1.73
C ASN A 288 -23.77 44.14 3.01
N ALA A 289 -23.15 43.21 3.72
CA ALA A 289 -22.36 43.48 4.92
C ALA A 289 -20.89 43.86 4.65
N GLY A 290 -20.47 44.00 3.39
CA GLY A 290 -19.07 44.24 3.02
C GLY A 290 -18.12 43.05 3.28
N ASN A 291 -18.66 41.87 3.61
CA ASN A 291 -17.89 40.67 3.87
C ASN A 291 -17.61 39.94 2.55
N LEU A 292 -16.33 39.81 2.16
CA LEU A 292 -15.92 39.14 0.93
C LEU A 292 -15.32 37.74 1.17
N LYS A 293 -15.43 37.21 2.39
CA LYS A 293 -14.88 35.89 2.75
C LYS A 293 -15.50 34.79 1.86
N PRO A 294 -14.73 33.77 1.47
CA PRO A 294 -15.26 32.63 0.73
C PRO A 294 -16.39 31.90 1.48
N LEU A 295 -17.23 31.23 0.70
CA LEU A 295 -18.38 30.46 1.13
C LEU A 295 -18.05 28.96 1.02
N SER A 296 -18.20 28.23 2.12
CA SER A 296 -18.26 26.77 2.07
C SER A 296 -19.57 26.32 1.43
N THR A 297 -19.49 25.30 0.58
CA THR A 297 -20.66 24.65 -0.01
C THR A 297 -21.35 23.76 1.00
N ARG A 298 -22.64 23.47 0.80
CA ARG A 298 -23.38 22.52 1.62
C ARG A 298 -24.44 21.79 0.81
N THR A 299 -24.81 20.60 1.26
CA THR A 299 -25.94 19.86 0.70
C THR A 299 -27.25 20.54 1.10
N VAL A 300 -28.14 20.74 0.13
CA VAL A 300 -29.45 21.35 0.33
C VAL A 300 -30.46 20.55 -0.49
N GLY A 301 -31.44 19.96 0.17
CA GLY A 301 -32.50 19.22 -0.50
C GLY A 301 -33.59 20.12 -1.06
N TYR A 302 -34.46 19.53 -1.89
CA TYR A 302 -35.53 20.23 -2.60
C TYR A 302 -36.83 19.42 -2.53
N LYS A 303 -37.94 20.06 -2.18
CA LYS A 303 -39.28 19.45 -2.07
C LYS A 303 -40.33 20.14 -2.95
N GLY A 304 -39.91 20.72 -4.07
CA GLY A 304 -40.82 21.40 -4.99
C GLY A 304 -40.91 22.92 -4.81
N SER A 305 -41.69 23.55 -5.68
CA SER A 305 -41.96 24.99 -5.69
C SER A 305 -43.45 25.21 -5.52
N ALA A 306 -43.86 26.14 -4.65
CA ALA A 306 -45.26 26.48 -4.42
C ALA A 306 -45.40 27.98 -4.18
N GLY A 307 -46.62 28.53 -4.24
CA GLY A 307 -46.89 29.93 -3.90
C GLY A 307 -47.50 30.74 -5.05
N THR A 308 -48.09 31.87 -4.68
CA THR A 308 -48.72 32.83 -5.58
C THR A 308 -48.20 34.23 -5.26
N TYR A 309 -47.89 34.99 -6.30
CA TYR A 309 -47.31 36.32 -6.18
C TYR A 309 -47.76 37.21 -7.35
N ARG A 310 -47.81 38.53 -7.14
CA ARG A 310 -48.05 39.52 -8.22
C ARG A 310 -46.70 39.99 -8.78
N SER A 311 -46.66 40.59 -9.97
CA SER A 311 -45.43 41.25 -10.45
C SER A 311 -45.00 42.35 -9.47
N ILE A 312 -43.78 42.29 -8.93
CA ILE A 312 -43.35 43.17 -7.81
C ILE A 312 -41.97 43.75 -8.05
N LYS A 313 -41.82 45.02 -7.65
CA LYS A 313 -40.53 45.69 -7.41
C LYS A 313 -40.14 45.55 -5.94
N LEU A 314 -39.20 44.65 -5.63
CA LEU A 314 -38.66 44.48 -4.28
C LEU A 314 -37.48 45.44 -4.04
N SER A 315 -37.54 46.24 -2.97
CA SER A 315 -36.41 47.09 -2.55
C SER A 315 -35.21 46.28 -2.07
N LYS A 316 -34.04 46.91 -2.00
CA LYS A 316 -32.82 46.33 -1.42
C LYS A 316 -33.06 45.75 -0.02
N SER A 317 -33.62 46.54 0.89
CA SER A 317 -33.93 46.05 2.24
C SER A 317 -34.85 44.84 2.23
N ALA A 318 -35.87 44.82 1.37
CA ALA A 318 -36.82 43.71 1.29
C ALA A 318 -36.17 42.41 0.82
N TYR A 319 -35.41 42.43 -0.30
CA TYR A 319 -34.77 41.19 -0.76
C TYR A 319 -33.63 40.75 0.16
N ILE A 320 -32.99 41.65 0.92
CA ILE A 320 -32.01 41.25 1.95
C ILE A 320 -32.70 40.51 3.10
N SER A 321 -33.83 41.03 3.61
CA SER A 321 -34.60 40.35 4.65
C SER A 321 -35.12 38.98 4.18
N THR A 322 -35.57 38.89 2.93
CA THR A 322 -35.94 37.61 2.31
C THR A 322 -34.75 36.65 2.24
N ALA A 323 -33.54 37.12 1.90
CA ALA A 323 -32.34 36.29 1.82
C ALA A 323 -31.99 35.69 3.19
N ILE A 324 -32.09 36.52 4.25
CA ILE A 324 -31.87 36.11 5.64
C ILE A 324 -32.88 35.03 6.05
N SER A 325 -34.16 35.23 5.74
CA SER A 325 -35.21 34.24 6.01
C SER A 325 -34.94 32.90 5.32
N ILE A 326 -34.58 32.93 4.03
CA ILE A 326 -34.23 31.71 3.27
C ILE A 326 -33.00 31.01 3.86
N ARG A 327 -31.93 31.76 4.16
CA ARG A 327 -30.73 31.20 4.78
C ARG A 327 -31.05 30.52 6.11
N ASN A 328 -31.86 31.17 6.95
CA ASN A 328 -32.24 30.63 8.25
C ASN A 328 -33.09 29.36 8.09
N PHE A 329 -34.04 29.34 7.15
CA PHE A 329 -34.80 28.14 6.80
C PHE A 329 -33.89 26.97 6.37
N ILE A 330 -32.94 27.23 5.46
CA ILE A 330 -31.98 26.21 5.00
C ILE A 330 -31.08 25.73 6.15
N ASN A 331 -30.65 26.62 7.04
CA ASN A 331 -29.85 26.25 8.21
C ASN A 331 -30.57 25.23 9.09
N THR A 332 -31.86 25.48 9.35
CA THR A 332 -32.71 24.66 10.22
C THR A 332 -33.11 23.35 9.55
N HIS A 333 -33.58 23.39 8.30
CA HIS A 333 -34.23 22.23 7.67
C HIS A 333 -33.34 21.45 6.70
N LYS A 334 -32.16 21.98 6.33
CA LYS A 334 -31.31 21.46 5.25
C LYS A 334 -32.04 21.31 3.90
N LEU A 335 -33.13 22.05 3.73
CA LEU A 335 -34.00 22.07 2.56
C LEU A 335 -34.16 23.50 2.09
N ALA A 336 -34.20 23.69 0.77
CA ALA A 336 -34.64 24.97 0.21
C ALA A 336 -36.15 25.15 0.47
N PRO A 337 -36.59 26.36 0.84
CA PRO A 337 -38.01 26.61 1.07
C PRO A 337 -38.79 26.54 -0.24
N ARG A 338 -40.04 26.05 -0.18
CA ARG A 338 -40.93 25.98 -1.36
C ARG A 338 -41.35 27.38 -1.84
N TYR A 339 -41.34 28.36 -0.95
CA TYR A 339 -41.59 29.79 -1.18
C TYR A 339 -40.95 30.63 -0.07
N ALA A 340 -40.82 31.94 -0.29
CA ALA A 340 -40.54 32.89 0.77
C ALA A 340 -41.68 33.91 0.87
N THR A 341 -42.20 34.11 2.09
CA THR A 341 -43.25 35.08 2.36
C THR A 341 -42.70 36.49 2.35
N THR A 342 -43.39 37.39 1.66
CA THR A 342 -43.13 38.82 1.65
C THR A 342 -44.44 39.58 1.86
N ARG A 343 -44.38 40.89 2.11
CA ARG A 343 -45.58 41.75 2.16
C ARG A 343 -46.43 41.73 0.89
N TYR A 344 -45.91 41.16 -0.20
CA TYR A 344 -46.55 41.09 -1.50
C TYR A 344 -46.98 39.67 -1.92
N GLY A 345 -46.92 38.72 -0.99
CA GLY A 345 -47.29 37.32 -1.22
C GLY A 345 -46.11 36.35 -1.11
N ASN A 346 -46.39 35.10 -1.47
CA ASN A 346 -45.48 33.97 -1.34
C ASN A 346 -44.72 33.76 -2.65
N ILE A 347 -43.47 34.21 -2.71
CA ILE A 347 -42.62 34.09 -3.89
C ILE A 347 -42.15 32.63 -4.03
N PRO A 348 -42.51 31.91 -5.11
CA PRO A 348 -42.15 30.50 -5.25
C PRO A 348 -40.65 30.27 -5.40
N PHE A 349 -40.16 29.09 -4.99
CA PHE A 349 -38.76 28.68 -5.12
C PHE A 349 -38.17 28.99 -6.51
N THR A 350 -38.88 28.65 -7.57
CA THR A 350 -38.43 28.91 -8.95
C THR A 350 -38.13 30.38 -9.21
N ARG A 351 -38.96 31.27 -8.66
CA ARG A 351 -38.81 32.72 -8.74
C ARG A 351 -37.75 33.26 -7.80
N LEU A 352 -37.55 32.64 -6.64
CA LEU A 352 -36.44 32.98 -5.74
C LEU A 352 -35.09 32.75 -6.42
N VAL A 353 -34.89 31.57 -7.04
CA VAL A 353 -33.64 31.28 -7.75
C VAL A 353 -33.41 32.29 -8.88
N TYR A 354 -34.44 32.58 -9.67
CA TYR A 354 -34.38 33.61 -10.71
C TYR A 354 -34.05 35.00 -10.15
N MET A 355 -34.74 35.44 -9.08
CA MET A 355 -34.52 36.73 -8.44
C MET A 355 -33.08 36.90 -7.94
N TYR A 356 -32.56 35.94 -7.17
CA TYR A 356 -31.19 36.02 -6.66
C TYR A 356 -30.14 35.82 -7.76
N SER A 357 -30.48 35.13 -8.85
CA SER A 357 -29.64 35.07 -10.04
C SER A 357 -29.50 36.45 -10.70
N LYS A 358 -30.58 37.23 -10.77
CA LYS A 358 -30.52 38.64 -11.22
C LYS A 358 -29.65 39.50 -10.29
N ILE A 359 -29.83 39.36 -8.98
CA ILE A 359 -29.09 40.15 -7.98
C ILE A 359 -27.59 39.90 -8.07
N ILE A 360 -27.16 38.64 -8.05
CA ILE A 360 -25.73 38.28 -8.08
C ILE A 360 -25.13 38.48 -9.48
N GLY A 361 -25.90 38.24 -10.55
CA GLY A 361 -25.49 38.59 -11.92
C GLY A 361 -25.26 40.10 -12.10
N PHE A 362 -26.12 40.93 -11.49
CA PHE A 362 -25.95 42.39 -11.44
C PHE A 362 -24.69 42.77 -10.67
N TYR A 363 -24.46 42.19 -9.49
CA TYR A 363 -23.23 42.43 -8.71
C TYR A 363 -21.96 42.08 -9.50
N GLY A 364 -21.96 40.97 -10.25
CA GLY A 364 -20.84 40.58 -11.10
C GLY A 364 -20.42 41.67 -12.10
N THR A 365 -21.39 42.43 -12.61
CA THR A 365 -21.20 43.49 -13.61
C THR A 365 -20.88 44.83 -12.93
N TYR A 366 -21.70 45.25 -11.97
CA TYR A 366 -21.67 46.61 -11.42
C TYR A 366 -20.94 46.73 -10.08
N LYS A 367 -20.42 45.62 -9.53
CA LYS A 367 -19.71 45.54 -8.24
C LYS A 367 -20.47 46.09 -7.03
N ARG A 368 -21.78 46.24 -7.14
CA ARG A 368 -22.71 46.66 -6.08
C ARG A 368 -24.02 45.88 -6.19
N LEU A 369 -24.77 45.78 -5.10
CA LEU A 369 -26.11 45.21 -5.14
C LEU A 369 -27.12 46.21 -5.76
N PRO A 370 -28.15 45.74 -6.48
CA PRO A 370 -29.14 46.61 -7.09
C PRO A 370 -30.04 47.25 -6.03
N ASN A 371 -30.49 48.50 -6.23
CA ASN A 371 -31.37 49.18 -5.27
C ASN A 371 -32.76 48.54 -5.18
N TYR A 372 -33.16 47.81 -6.23
CA TYR A 372 -34.37 47.02 -6.29
C TYR A 372 -34.25 45.89 -7.32
N VAL A 373 -35.13 44.90 -7.25
CA VAL A 373 -35.27 43.82 -8.25
C VAL A 373 -36.73 43.67 -8.65
N ILE A 374 -36.98 43.39 -9.94
CA ILE A 374 -38.31 43.13 -10.49
C ILE A 374 -38.40 41.65 -10.88
N ILE A 375 -39.50 40.97 -10.51
CA ILE A 375 -39.66 39.51 -10.64
C ILE A 375 -40.97 39.07 -11.27
#